data_AF-A0A225VAU7-F1
#
_entry.id   AF-A0A225VAU7-F1
#
_cell.length_a   1.000
_cell.length_b   1.000
_cell.length_c   1.000
_cell.angle_alpha   90.00
_cell.angle_beta   90.00
_cell.angle_gamma   90.00
#
_symmetry.space_group_name_H-M   'P 1'
#
loop_
_entity.id
_entity.type
_entity.pdbx_description
1 polymer ?
#
loop_
_entity_poly.entity_id
_entity_poly.type
_entity_poly.pdbx_seq_one_letter_code
_entity_poly.pdbx_strand_id
1 'polypeptide(L)'
;MNQSDSTVPHELRCTYRSKPCPNERARKRNGTLHKLCQSHRLKANKTQRDMQKRLREQRRQQQLDRQFSSMQISGEDFQAMVDEFLKAEIPLELDTDADLDMWDIPEPLEEPVDLKDEDIELLVALLGTNRSA
;
A
#
# COMPACT_ATOMS: atom_id res chain seq x y z
N MET A 1 -10.27 -30.74 -18.26
CA MET A 1 -11.72 -30.48 -18.26
C MET A 1 -11.98 -29.16 -18.99
N ASN A 2 -12.53 -29.29 -20.21
CA ASN A 2 -13.16 -28.31 -21.10
C ASN A 2 -12.82 -26.81 -20.95
N GLN A 3 -11.89 -26.33 -21.77
CA GLN A 3 -11.98 -24.97 -22.30
C GLN A 3 -12.86 -25.04 -23.55
N SER A 4 -14.14 -24.75 -23.39
CA SER A 4 -15.05 -24.53 -24.51
C SER A 4 -14.61 -23.27 -25.24
N ASP A 5 -14.25 -23.43 -26.50
CA ASP A 5 -13.97 -22.34 -27.46
C ASP A 5 -15.29 -21.62 -27.79
N SER A 6 -15.84 -20.95 -26.78
CA SER A 6 -17.04 -20.14 -26.87
C SER A 6 -16.60 -18.73 -27.20
N THR A 7 -16.71 -18.37 -28.48
CA THR A 7 -16.47 -17.01 -28.94
C THR A 7 -17.44 -16.07 -28.22
N VAL A 8 -16.96 -15.36 -27.20
CA VAL A 8 -17.78 -14.44 -26.40
C VAL A 8 -18.50 -13.47 -27.34
N PRO A 9 -19.83 -13.27 -27.24
CA PRO A 9 -20.54 -12.28 -28.05
C PRO A 9 -19.89 -10.90 -27.93
N HIS A 10 -19.79 -10.14 -29.04
CA HIS A 10 -19.07 -8.86 -29.07
C HIS A 10 -19.52 -7.89 -27.96
N GLU A 11 -20.81 -7.91 -27.62
CA GLU A 11 -21.41 -7.10 -26.56
C GLU A 11 -20.91 -7.42 -25.15
N LEU A 12 -20.50 -8.66 -24.91
CA LEU A 12 -19.99 -9.13 -23.62
C LEU A 12 -18.46 -9.05 -23.54
N ARG A 13 -17.78 -8.69 -24.63
CA ARG A 13 -16.32 -8.55 -24.66
C ARG A 13 -15.86 -7.31 -23.91
N CYS A 14 -14.66 -7.43 -23.36
CA CYS A 14 -13.94 -6.36 -22.70
C CYS A 14 -13.70 -5.16 -23.64
N THR A 15 -14.05 -3.96 -23.18
CA THR A 15 -13.93 -2.71 -23.95
C THR A 15 -12.57 -2.03 -23.75
N TYR A 16 -11.47 -2.79 -23.80
CA TYR A 16 -10.14 -2.23 -23.64
C TYR A 16 -9.75 -1.43 -24.90
N ARG A 17 -9.30 -0.18 -24.73
CA ARG A 17 -9.23 0.80 -25.83
C ARG A 17 -8.08 0.57 -26.81
N SER A 18 -6.92 0.11 -26.35
CA SER A 18 -5.73 0.05 -27.19
C SER A 18 -5.66 -1.21 -28.05
N LYS A 19 -6.13 -2.36 -27.55
CA LYS A 19 -6.22 -3.60 -28.34
C LYS A 19 -7.53 -4.32 -28.03
N PRO A 20 -8.28 -4.79 -29.06
CA PRO A 20 -9.49 -5.59 -28.86
C PRO A 20 -9.18 -6.82 -28.01
N CYS A 21 -9.97 -7.04 -26.95
CA CYS A 21 -9.76 -8.14 -26.02
C CYS A 21 -10.86 -9.21 -26.23
N PRO A 22 -10.49 -10.49 -26.43
CA PRO A 22 -11.48 -11.55 -26.63
C PRO A 22 -12.19 -11.96 -25.34
N ASN A 23 -11.66 -11.59 -24.18
CA ASN A 23 -12.18 -12.01 -22.87
C ASN A 23 -13.52 -11.32 -22.53
N GLU A 24 -14.40 -12.03 -21.83
CA GLU A 24 -15.64 -11.48 -21.27
C GLU A 24 -15.38 -10.40 -20.22
N ARG A 25 -16.28 -9.42 -20.13
CA ARG A 25 -16.31 -8.44 -19.04
C ARG A 25 -16.45 -9.13 -17.70
N ALA A 26 -15.70 -8.67 -16.70
CA ALA A 26 -15.84 -9.20 -15.34
C ALA A 26 -17.21 -8.83 -14.74
N ARG A 27 -17.71 -9.64 -13.81
CA ARG A 27 -18.94 -9.35 -13.05
C ARG A 27 -18.63 -8.64 -11.74
N LYS A 28 -19.45 -7.66 -11.36
CA LYS A 28 -19.49 -7.07 -10.02
C LYS A 28 -20.24 -8.00 -9.07
N ARG A 29 -20.09 -7.78 -7.75
CA ARG A 29 -20.88 -8.47 -6.70
C ARG A 29 -22.39 -8.29 -6.86
N ASN A 30 -22.83 -7.16 -7.42
CA ASN A 30 -24.24 -6.87 -7.69
C ASN A 30 -24.76 -7.47 -9.03
N GLY A 31 -23.99 -8.34 -9.68
CA GLY A 31 -24.37 -8.97 -10.96
C GLY A 31 -24.13 -8.12 -12.22
N THR A 32 -23.88 -6.81 -12.09
CA THR A 32 -23.62 -5.95 -13.26
C THR A 32 -22.23 -6.18 -13.86
N LEU A 33 -22.09 -6.02 -15.18
CA LEU A 33 -20.80 -6.18 -15.86
C LEU A 33 -19.92 -4.95 -15.68
N HIS A 34 -18.63 -5.18 -15.45
CA HIS A 34 -17.58 -4.18 -15.58
C HIS A 34 -17.37 -3.81 -17.05
N LYS A 35 -16.63 -2.73 -17.33
CA LYS A 35 -16.22 -2.38 -18.70
C LYS A 35 -15.10 -3.28 -19.23
N LEU A 36 -14.27 -3.78 -18.31
CA LEU A 36 -13.07 -4.55 -18.61
C LEU A 36 -13.19 -6.00 -18.12
N CYS A 37 -12.47 -6.92 -18.77
CA CYS A 37 -12.25 -8.27 -18.26
C CYS A 37 -11.37 -8.26 -17.01
N GLN A 38 -11.28 -9.41 -16.33
CA GLN A 38 -10.55 -9.53 -15.08
C GLN A 38 -9.07 -9.14 -15.21
N SER A 39 -8.39 -9.60 -16.27
CA SER A 39 -6.96 -9.30 -16.47
C SER A 39 -6.70 -7.80 -16.65
N HIS A 40 -7.51 -7.11 -17.45
CA HIS A 40 -7.39 -5.67 -17.64
C HIS A 40 -7.77 -4.85 -16.40
N ARG A 41 -8.69 -5.33 -15.57
CA ARG A 41 -8.98 -4.70 -14.27
C ARG A 41 -7.78 -4.75 -13.33
N LEU A 42 -7.14 -5.91 -13.23
CA LEU A 42 -5.95 -6.07 -12.39
C LEU A 42 -4.80 -5.18 -12.87
N LYS A 43 -4.59 -5.11 -14.19
CA LYS A 43 -3.57 -4.23 -14.78
C LYS A 43 -3.86 -2.75 -14.50
N ALA A 44 -5.11 -2.32 -14.70
CA ALA A 44 -5.53 -0.94 -14.40
C ALA A 44 -5.33 -0.59 -12.91
N ASN A 45 -5.70 -1.50 -12.00
CA ASN A 45 -5.50 -1.32 -10.57
C ASN A 45 -4.01 -1.22 -10.22
N LYS A 46 -3.14 -2.04 -10.83
CA LYS A 46 -1.70 -1.95 -10.64
C LYS A 46 -1.17 -0.60 -11.10
N THR A 47 -1.48 -0.19 -12.32
CA THR A 47 -1.05 1.12 -12.84
C THR A 47 -1.56 2.29 -12.00
N GLN A 48 -2.80 2.20 -11.49
CA GLN A 48 -3.35 3.20 -10.58
C GLN A 48 -2.57 3.26 -9.26
N ARG A 49 -2.25 2.12 -8.65
CA ARG A 49 -1.42 2.05 -7.43
C ARG A 49 -0.03 2.64 -7.68
N ASP A 50 0.62 2.26 -8.77
CA ASP A 50 1.96 2.76 -9.11
C ASP A 50 1.97 4.27 -9.36
N MET A 51 0.94 4.80 -10.03
CA MET A 51 0.75 6.24 -10.19
C MET A 51 0.58 6.93 -8.83
N GLN A 52 -0.27 6.41 -7.95
CA GLN A 52 -0.48 6.99 -6.63
C GLN A 52 0.78 6.94 -5.76
N LYS A 53 1.56 5.86 -5.83
CA LYS A 53 2.85 5.74 -5.14
C LYS A 53 3.80 6.86 -5.58
N ARG A 54 3.99 7.05 -6.89
CA ARG A 54 4.82 8.13 -7.44
C ARG A 54 4.35 9.52 -7.01
N LEU A 55 3.03 9.76 -7.00
CA LEU A 55 2.48 11.04 -6.53
C LEU A 55 2.71 11.27 -5.02
N ARG A 56 2.65 10.21 -4.20
CA ARG A 56 2.96 10.31 -2.76
C ARG A 56 4.44 10.63 -2.54
N GLU A 57 5.32 9.96 -3.27
CA GLU A 57 6.76 10.17 -3.22
C GLU A 57 7.14 11.58 -3.67
N GLN A 58 6.59 12.07 -4.78
CA GLN A 58 6.80 13.45 -5.22
C GLN A 58 6.33 14.47 -4.19
N ARG A 59 5.19 14.25 -3.53
CA ARG A 59 4.74 15.13 -2.45
C ARG A 59 5.67 15.09 -1.24
N ARG A 60 6.16 13.90 -0.86
CA ARG A 60 7.16 13.76 0.21
C ARG A 60 8.44 14.52 -0.13
N GLN A 61 8.94 14.36 -1.35
CA GLN A 61 10.13 15.07 -1.81
C GLN A 61 9.92 16.58 -1.77
N GLN A 62 8.80 17.09 -2.29
CA GLN A 62 8.48 18.52 -2.24
C GLN A 62 8.36 19.04 -0.79
N GLN A 63 7.88 18.23 0.15
CA GLN A 63 7.84 18.62 1.56
C GLN A 63 9.25 18.69 2.15
N LEU A 64 10.11 17.72 1.86
CA LEU A 64 11.51 17.73 2.28
C LEU A 64 12.27 18.91 1.67
N ASP A 65 12.10 19.17 0.37
CA ASP A 65 12.72 20.30 -0.32
C ASP A 65 12.27 21.63 0.28
N ARG A 66 10.98 21.76 0.66
CA ARG A 66 10.47 22.94 1.36
C ARG A 66 11.05 23.08 2.76
N GLN A 67 11.12 21.98 3.53
CA GLN A 67 11.74 21.99 4.85
C GLN A 67 13.21 22.42 4.75
N PHE A 68 13.96 21.83 3.83
CA PHE A 68 15.36 22.16 3.58
C PHE A 68 15.55 23.59 3.08
N SER A 69 14.69 24.06 2.17
CA SER A 69 14.73 25.45 1.68
C SER A 69 14.33 26.47 2.76
N SER A 70 13.49 26.07 3.72
CA SER A 70 13.10 26.93 4.85
C SER A 70 14.14 26.96 5.98
N MET A 71 15.06 25.98 6.00
CA MET A 71 16.23 25.99 6.88
C MET A 71 17.28 26.93 6.30
N GLN A 72 17.31 28.18 6.79
CA GLN A 72 18.41 29.11 6.55
C GLN A 72 19.60 28.73 7.44
N ILE A 73 20.34 27.69 7.08
CA ILE A 73 21.56 27.27 7.79
C ILE A 73 22.76 27.90 7.07
N SER A 74 23.59 28.65 7.79
CA SER A 74 24.83 29.21 7.22
C SER A 74 25.81 28.07 6.87
N GLY A 75 26.72 28.28 5.91
CA GLY A 75 27.68 27.24 5.52
C GLY A 75 28.57 26.76 6.68
N GLU A 76 28.81 27.63 7.67
CA GLU A 76 29.58 27.32 8.88
C GLU A 76 28.75 26.48 9.88
N ASP A 77 27.47 26.82 10.06
CA ASP A 77 26.55 26.06 10.92
C ASP A 77 26.25 24.66 10.35
N PHE A 78 26.17 24.54 9.03
CA PHE A 78 26.00 23.25 8.35
C PHE A 78 27.23 22.36 8.55
N GLN A 79 28.42 22.93 8.43
CA GLN A 79 29.67 22.20 8.64
C GLN A 79 29.79 21.74 10.10
N ALA A 80 29.43 22.59 11.08
CA ALA A 80 29.42 22.23 12.49
C ALA A 80 28.41 21.12 12.81
N MET A 81 27.21 21.17 12.23
CA MET A 81 26.18 20.13 12.42
C MET A 81 26.60 18.77 11.84
N VAL A 82 27.23 18.76 10.66
CA VAL A 82 27.79 17.52 10.06
C VAL A 82 28.96 16.98 10.89
N ASP A 83 29.84 17.85 11.38
CA ASP A 83 30.99 17.47 12.21
C ASP A 83 30.54 16.95 13.59
N GLU A 84 29.47 17.50 14.16
CA GLU A 84 28.81 17.02 15.37
C GLU A 84 28.13 15.66 15.14
N PHE A 85 27.43 15.48 14.02
CA PHE A 85 26.84 14.18 13.65
C PHE A 85 27.91 13.09 13.43
N LEU A 86 29.05 13.44 12.83
CA LEU A 86 30.18 12.52 12.63
C LEU A 86 30.97 12.24 13.92
N LYS A 87 30.97 13.18 14.89
CA LYS A 87 31.55 13.01 16.23
C LYS A 87 30.63 12.31 17.21
N ALA A 88 29.32 12.38 16.99
CA ALA A 88 28.39 11.54 17.70
C ALA A 88 28.72 10.10 17.31
N GLU A 89 29.29 9.35 18.25
CA GLU A 89 29.31 7.89 18.19
C GLU A 89 27.87 7.39 18.31
N ILE A 90 27.04 7.67 17.30
CA ILE A 90 25.80 6.97 17.08
C ILE A 90 26.26 5.55 16.78
N PRO A 91 25.96 4.55 17.63
CA PRO A 91 26.19 3.17 17.26
C PRO A 91 25.57 2.99 15.88
N LEU A 92 26.39 2.64 14.89
CA LEU A 92 25.96 2.46 13.52
C LEU A 92 25.15 1.16 13.45
N GLU A 93 24.01 1.12 14.15
CA GLU A 93 22.89 0.32 13.70
C GLU A 93 22.39 1.08 12.47
N LEU A 94 23.09 0.86 11.35
CA LEU A 94 22.47 1.02 10.06
C LEU A 94 21.12 0.33 10.22
N ASP A 95 20.02 1.05 9.99
CA ASP A 95 18.78 0.41 9.51
C ASP A 95 19.18 -0.25 8.19
N THR A 96 19.90 -1.37 8.27
CA THR A 96 20.05 -2.31 7.19
C THR A 96 18.63 -2.71 6.84
N ASP A 97 18.39 -3.07 5.58
CA ASP A 97 17.06 -3.53 5.16
C ASP A 97 16.49 -4.68 6.03
N ALA A 98 17.28 -5.28 6.93
CA ALA A 98 16.86 -6.21 7.97
C ALA A 98 15.91 -5.62 9.05
N ASP A 99 16.01 -4.34 9.42
CA ASP A 99 15.10 -3.72 10.41
C ASP A 99 13.77 -3.28 9.78
N LEU A 100 13.78 -3.03 8.47
CA LEU A 100 12.54 -2.91 7.69
C LEU A 100 11.85 -4.27 7.51
N ASP A 101 12.61 -5.36 7.50
CA ASP A 101 12.08 -6.74 7.54
C ASP A 101 11.53 -7.13 8.93
N MET A 102 11.81 -6.36 10.00
CA MET A 102 11.26 -6.63 11.35
C MET A 102 9.73 -6.51 11.41
N TRP A 103 9.14 -5.69 10.53
CA TRP A 103 7.68 -5.58 10.36
C TRP A 103 7.12 -6.58 9.33
N ASP A 104 7.99 -7.25 8.56
CA ASP A 104 7.65 -8.37 7.67
C ASP A 104 7.85 -9.74 8.36
N ILE A 105 8.27 -9.76 9.63
CA ILE A 105 8.21 -10.96 10.48
C ILE A 105 6.74 -11.39 10.53
N PRO A 106 6.40 -12.58 9.99
CA PRO A 106 5.06 -13.12 10.13
C PRO A 106 4.73 -13.17 11.62
N GLU A 107 3.53 -12.71 11.96
CA GLU A 107 2.95 -12.79 13.29
C GLU A 107 3.45 -14.07 14.00
N PRO A 108 4.09 -13.97 15.20
CA PRO A 108 4.84 -15.06 15.84
C PRO A 108 3.99 -16.28 16.23
N LEU A 109 2.74 -16.32 15.79
CA LEU A 109 1.78 -17.38 15.97
C LEU A 109 1.71 -18.15 14.64
N GLU A 110 2.28 -19.36 14.63
CA GLU A 110 2.26 -20.26 13.46
C GLU A 110 0.84 -20.58 12.98
N GLU A 111 -0.16 -20.44 13.88
CA GLU A 111 -1.58 -20.64 13.62
C GLU A 111 -2.43 -19.53 14.26
N PRO A 112 -3.62 -19.22 13.74
CA PRO A 112 -4.54 -18.27 14.37
C PRO A 112 -4.85 -18.71 15.81
N VAL A 113 -4.47 -17.90 16.79
CA VAL A 113 -4.78 -18.18 18.20
C VAL A 113 -6.14 -17.60 18.55
N ASP A 114 -7.02 -18.44 19.08
CA ASP A 114 -8.29 -18.00 19.64
C ASP A 114 -8.04 -17.05 20.81
N LEU A 115 -8.71 -15.89 20.80
CA LEU A 115 -8.64 -14.95 21.91
C LEU A 115 -9.15 -15.63 23.18
N LYS A 116 -8.49 -15.35 24.31
CA LYS A 116 -9.00 -15.77 25.61
C LYS A 116 -10.29 -15.02 25.92
N ASP A 117 -11.18 -15.68 26.64
CA ASP A 117 -12.47 -15.10 27.04
C ASP A 117 -12.28 -13.78 27.82
N GLU A 118 -11.23 -13.69 28.64
CA GLU A 118 -10.83 -12.50 29.39
C GLU A 118 -10.54 -11.30 28.48
N ASP A 119 -9.85 -11.53 27.36
CA ASP A 119 -9.50 -10.50 26.39
C ASP A 119 -10.74 -10.05 25.61
N ILE A 120 -11.65 -10.98 25.30
CA ILE A 120 -12.93 -10.70 24.65
C ILE A 120 -13.80 -9.80 25.55
N GLU A 121 -13.88 -10.11 26.84
CA GLU A 121 -14.62 -9.30 27.82
C GLU A 121 -14.06 -7.88 27.93
N LEU A 122 -12.73 -7.74 27.96
CA LEU A 122 -12.07 -6.43 28.00
C LEU A 122 -12.35 -5.61 26.73
N LEU A 123 -12.30 -6.24 25.55
CA LEU A 123 -12.61 -5.59 24.28
C LEU A 123 -14.08 -5.15 24.22
N VAL A 124 -15.00 -5.97 24.70
CA VAL A 124 -16.43 -5.62 24.80
C VAL A 124 -16.63 -4.46 25.77
N ALA A 125 -15.92 -4.41 26.90
CA ALA A 125 -15.99 -3.30 27.84
C ALA A 125 -15.45 -1.98 27.23
N LEU A 126 -14.34 -2.05 26.49
CA LEU A 126 -13.71 -0.88 25.86
C LEU A 126 -14.49 -0.36 24.64
N LEU A 127 -15.11 -1.24 23.85
CA LEU A 127 -15.84 -0.88 22.63
C LEU A 127 -17.34 -0.68 22.89
N GLY A 128 -17.89 -1.31 23.92
CA GLY A 128 -19.29 -1.21 24.33
C GLY A 128 -19.68 0.16 24.90
N THR A 129 -18.71 0.97 25.32
CA THR A 129 -18.96 2.34 25.80
C THR A 129 -19.24 3.35 24.68
N ASN A 130 -19.07 2.97 23.39
CA ASN A 130 -19.28 3.87 22.25
C ASN A 130 -20.61 3.65 21.50
N ARG A 131 -21.59 2.98 22.12
CA ARG A 131 -22.98 2.98 21.66
C ARG A 131 -23.88 3.70 22.66
N SER A 132 -23.71 5.03 22.74
CA SER A 132 -24.72 5.91 23.31
C SER A 132 -25.25 6.83 22.21
N ALA A 133 -26.55 6.65 21.93
CA ALA A 133 -27.52 7.52 21.22
C ALA A 133 -27.15 8.07 19.83
#